data_AF-A0A3N4LSY3-F1
#
_entry.id   AF-A0A3N4LSY3-F1
#
_cell.length_a   1.000
_cell.length_b   1.000
_cell.length_c   1.000
_cell.angle_alpha   90.00
_cell.angle_beta   90.00
_cell.angle_gamma   90.00
#
_symmetry.space_group_name_H-M   'P 1'
#
loop_
_entity.id
_entity.type
_entity.pdbx_description
1 polymer ?
#
loop_
_entity_poly.entity_id
_entity_poly.type
_entity_poly.pdbx_seq_one_letter_code
_entity_poly.pdbx_strand_id
1 'polypeptide(L)' 'TKANYAGSAHKNKRKPGLVDKIEGVALKIEGAMTRRPGVKAAGTKKIRGTDGKNSH' A
#
# COMPACT_ATOMS: atom_id res chain seq x y z
N THR A 1 21.81 28.05 -18.71
CA THR A 1 20.48 27.60 -18.24
C THR A 1 20.15 26.25 -18.87
N LYS A 2 20.21 25.15 -18.11
CA LYS A 2 19.69 23.85 -18.55
C LYS A 2 18.74 23.35 -17.46
N ALA A 3 17.44 23.46 -17.72
CA ALA A 3 16.41 22.87 -16.88
C ALA A 3 16.42 21.36 -17.11
N ASN A 4 16.82 20.60 -16.10
CA ASN A 4 16.72 19.14 -16.11
C ASN A 4 15.24 18.78 -16.01
N TYR A 5 14.66 18.28 -17.11
CA TYR A 5 13.32 17.72 -17.14
C TYR A 5 13.39 16.37 -16.43
N ALA A 6 13.09 16.35 -15.12
CA ALA A 6 13.01 15.12 -14.35
C ALA A 6 11.88 14.25 -14.96
N GLY A 7 12.27 13.26 -15.76
CA GLY A 7 11.35 12.26 -16.28
C GLY A 7 10.57 11.66 -15.11
N SER A 8 9.24 11.64 -15.24
CA SER A 8 8.34 10.99 -14.29
C SER A 8 8.83 9.56 -14.05
N ALA A 9 9.52 9.33 -12.94
CA ALA A 9 9.86 8.00 -12.49
C ALA A 9 8.55 7.23 -12.36
N HIS A 10 8.28 6.33 -13.32
CA HIS A 10 7.14 5.43 -13.24
C HIS A 10 7.34 4.61 -11.97
N LYS A 11 6.64 5.00 -10.89
CA LYS A 11 6.65 4.26 -9.62
C LYS A 11 6.15 2.86 -9.95
N ASN A 12 7.07 1.91 -10.06
CA ASN A 12 6.73 0.52 -10.32
C ASN A 12 5.75 0.10 -9.23
N LYS A 13 4.50 -0.18 -9.64
CA LYS A 13 3.47 -0.63 -8.70
C LYS A 13 3.98 -1.91 -8.07
N ARG A 14 4.27 -1.86 -6.77
CA ARG A 14 4.71 -3.03 -6.00
C ARG A 14 3.66 -4.13 -6.17
N LYS A 15 4.12 -5.33 -6.55
CA LYS A 15 3.26 -6.52 -6.52
C LYS A 15 3.21 -7.02 -5.07
N PRO A 16 2.05 -6.96 -4.39
CA PRO A 16 1.95 -7.45 -3.02
C PRO A 16 2.18 -8.96 -2.99
N GLY A 17 3.06 -9.41 -2.10
CA GLY A 17 3.36 -10.82 -1.90
C GLY A 17 2.23 -11.55 -1.18
N LEU A 18 2.36 -12.88 -1.03
CA LEU A 18 1.39 -13.69 -0.29
C LEU A 18 1.29 -13.23 1.18
N VAL A 19 2.42 -12.92 1.80
CA VAL A 19 2.50 -12.41 3.18
C VAL A 19 1.76 -11.08 3.33
N ASP A 20 1.98 -10.14 2.41
CA ASP A 20 1.27 -8.85 2.42
C ASP A 20 -0.25 -9.02 2.32
N LYS A 21 -0.70 -10.00 1.53
CA LYS A 21 -2.12 -10.31 1.40
C LYS A 21 -2.69 -10.86 2.70
N ILE A 22 -2.01 -11.79 3.36
CA ILE A 22 -2.45 -12.37 4.64
C ILE A 22 -2.53 -11.29 5.72
N GLU A 23 -1.46 -10.51 5.88
CA GLU A 23 -1.43 -9.39 6.84
C GLU A 23 -2.51 -8.34 6.52
N GLY A 24 -2.71 -8.05 5.25
CA GLY A 24 -3.71 -7.08 4.82
C GLY A 24 -5.15 -7.55 5.07
N VAL A 25 -5.42 -8.84 4.92
CA VAL A 25 -6.72 -9.44 5.25
C VAL A 25 -6.96 -9.39 6.76
N ALA A 26 -5.96 -9.74 7.57
CA ALA A 26 -6.05 -9.66 9.03
C ALA A 26 -6.42 -8.25 9.50
N LEU A 27 -5.69 -7.23 9.05
CA LEU A 27 -5.97 -5.82 9.37
C LEU A 27 -7.36 -5.37 8.86
N LYS A 28 -7.78 -5.87 7.69
CA LYS A 28 -9.10 -5.56 7.14
C LYS A 28 -10.22 -6.12 8.03
N ILE A 29 -10.07 -7.34 8.52
CA ILE A 29 -11.02 -8.00 9.41
C ILE A 29 -11.01 -7.32 10.77
N GLU A 30 -9.84 -7.08 11.35
CA GLU A 30 -9.69 -6.40 12.64
C GLU A 30 -10.37 -5.02 12.61
N GLY A 31 -10.08 -4.22 11.59
CA GLY A 31 -10.69 -2.89 11.45
C GLY A 31 -12.19 -2.91 11.19
N ALA A 32 -12.71 -3.97 10.55
CA ALA A 32 -14.14 -4.15 10.38
C ALA A 32 -14.83 -4.55 11.70
N MET A 33 -14.24 -5.49 12.45
CA MET A 33 -14.76 -5.98 13.72
C MET A 33 -14.75 -4.90 14.79
N THR A 34 -13.63 -4.19 14.92
CA THR A 34 -13.42 -3.13 15.94
C THR A 34 -14.04 -1.79 15.55
N ARG A 35 -14.69 -1.70 14.37
CA ARG A 35 -15.21 -0.44 13.81
C ARG A 35 -14.15 0.66 13.67
N ARG A 36 -12.90 0.27 13.39
CA ARG A 36 -11.76 1.17 13.16
C ARG A 36 -11.48 1.31 11.66
N PRO A 37 -12.03 2.34 10.98
CA PRO A 37 -11.90 2.48 9.52
C PRO A 37 -10.44 2.63 9.05
N GLY A 38 -9.57 3.23 9.86
CA GLY A 38 -8.14 3.37 9.54
C GLY A 38 -7.41 2.03 9.42
N VAL A 39 -7.69 1.08 10.32
CA VAL A 39 -7.09 -0.26 10.30
C VAL A 39 -7.60 -1.06 9.11
N LYS A 40 -8.91 -0.95 8.82
CA LYS A 40 -9.53 -1.56 7.63
C LYS A 40 -8.92 -1.03 6.34
N ALA A 41 -8.69 0.29 6.27
CA ALA A 41 -8.07 0.94 5.13
C ALA A 41 -6.60 0.52 4.98
N ALA A 42 -5.84 0.41 6.07
CA ALA A 42 -4.46 -0.08 6.04
C ALA A 42 -4.38 -1.50 5.48
N GLY A 43 -5.27 -2.40 5.92
CA GLY A 43 -5.36 -3.76 5.37
C GLY A 43 -5.65 -3.78 3.87
N THR A 44 -6.61 -2.96 3.43
CA THR A 44 -6.95 -2.82 2.00
C THR A 44 -5.78 -2.26 1.19
N LYS A 45 -5.06 -1.26 1.71
CA LYS A 45 -3.89 -0.69 1.06
C LYS A 45 -2.78 -1.72 0.89
N LYS A 46 -2.56 -2.59 1.88
CA LYS A 46 -1.56 -3.66 1.83
C LYS A 46 -1.93 -4.76 0.82
N ILE A 47 -3.19 -5.21 0.80
CA ILE A 47 -3.71 -6.15 -0.22
C ILE A 47 -3.52 -5.60 -1.64
N ARG A 48 -3.72 -4.27 -1.81
CA ARG A 48 -3.60 -3.59 -3.11
C ARG A 48 -2.15 -3.21 -3.46
N GLY A 49 -1.19 -3.36 -2.54
CA GLY A 49 0.20 -2.91 -2.74
C GLY A 49 0.36 -1.38 -2.78
N THR A 50 -0.61 -0.65 -2.22
CA THR A 50 -0.64 0.82 -2.12
C THR A 50 -0.31 1.32 -0.71
N ASP A 51 0.23 0.44 0.13
CA ASP A 51 0.61 0.73 1.52
C ASP A 51 1.91 1.52 1.66
N GLY A 52 2.55 1.91 0.55
CA GLY A 52 3.73 2.78 0.54
C GLY A 52 5.06 2.09 0.89
N LYS A 53 5.04 0.79 1.20
CA LYS A 53 6.26 -0.02 1.34
C LYS A 53 7.08 0.03 0.05
N ASN A 54 8.40 0.27 0.17
CA ASN A 54 9.39 0.39 -0.91
C ASN A 54 9.23 1.61 -1.84
N SER A 55 8.89 2.78 -1.29
CA SER A 55 8.83 4.06 -2.03
C SER A 55 10.09 4.95 -1.87
N HIS A 56 11.23 4.35 -1.49
CA HIS A 56 12.53 5.02 -1.36
C HIS A 56 13.32 5.01 -2.66
#